data_AF-A0A1A0HFU3-F1
#
_entry.id   AF-A0A1A0HFU3-F1
#
_cell.length_a   1.000
_cell.length_b   1.000
_cell.length_c   1.000
_cell.angle_alpha   90.00
_cell.angle_beta   90.00
_cell.angle_gamma   90.00
#
_symmetry.space_group_name_H-M   'P 1'
#
loop_
_entity.id
_entity.type
_entity.pdbx_description
1 polymer ?
#
loop_
_entity_poly.entity_id
_entity_poly.type
_entity_poly.pdbx_seq_one_letter_code
_entity_poly.pdbx_strand_id
1 'polypeptide(L)'
;MSLTNLSLTSSRSKLTLGHSHNLSINSASSITEPTTPPSVGSTPKLYFWDSNKSNGNLILPSFNLESIPTYNNLHSRKISVESSGSDKENRPVFGYQQSRREGGKIDREYLISILKTPLSELSGEILRLAKDQHGCRFLQKRLDESYVPDVPSRKANYEIIFEQVKMSLYELIIDPFGNYLVQKLIDYVQTPDLDFCLEALNSNMFLISINQHGTRAFQKIIDKINTETQFNMLVRGLKPYIIELIKDLNGNHVIQKVLNKYRPEKCQFIYDSILADLLTVATHKHGCCVLQKCLNHVTAAQHMAFAEIILNYDNFSDLVNDQFGNYVLQYLISIDSIDVNFKLYQNIYEYGLTDLCVLKFSSNVIEKLMMNCFKNETKLIAFSNLKFTIIGHLLNGDLNKLINNAYGNYVVQTLTDILINTKAQYFIELPRGGQNILPSLRKLLDNDFQSSPDTLQVQIVKKWFQDCKIDSTFGKKIQSKINTILSGSVRTYHRKSHDASSSS
;
A
#
# COMPACT_ATOMS: atom_id res chain seq x y z
N MET A 1 -4.39 -9.04 44.72
CA MET A 1 -3.43 -8.21 45.48
C MET A 1 -2.68 -7.33 44.49
N SER A 2 -2.73 -6.01 44.71
CA SER A 2 -2.18 -4.97 43.83
C SER A 2 -0.70 -5.16 43.52
N LEU A 3 -0.32 -4.98 42.25
CA LEU A 3 1.07 -4.85 41.82
C LEU A 3 1.38 -3.36 41.63
N THR A 4 2.09 -2.80 42.59
CA THR A 4 2.69 -1.46 42.54
C THR A 4 4.08 -1.49 41.91
N ASN A 5 4.29 -0.56 40.98
CA ASN A 5 5.49 0.24 40.73
C ASN A 5 6.88 -0.44 40.74
N LEU A 6 7.47 -0.57 39.56
CA LEU A 6 8.91 -0.52 39.37
C LEU A 6 9.28 0.78 38.63
N SER A 7 9.80 1.73 39.38
CA SER A 7 10.44 2.95 38.90
C SER A 7 11.79 2.61 38.26
N LEU A 8 11.98 3.02 37.01
CA LEU A 8 13.30 3.02 36.35
C LEU A 8 14.07 4.27 36.77
N THR A 9 15.11 4.09 37.60
CA THR A 9 16.12 5.12 37.88
C THR A 9 17.11 5.19 36.72
N SER A 10 17.24 6.37 36.11
CA SER A 10 18.20 6.65 35.04
C SER A 10 19.62 6.81 35.61
N SER A 11 20.54 5.97 35.15
CA SER A 11 21.98 6.15 35.35
C SER A 11 22.61 6.47 34.00
N ARG A 12 22.91 7.75 33.75
CA ARG A 12 23.73 8.20 32.62
C ARG A 12 25.18 7.74 32.82
N SER A 13 25.68 6.88 31.94
CA SER A 13 27.12 6.75 31.68
C SER A 13 27.38 7.02 30.20
N LYS A 14 28.20 8.04 29.94
CA LYS A 14 28.73 8.37 28.61
C LYS A 14 29.73 7.30 28.20
N LEU A 15 29.50 6.63 27.08
CA LEU A 15 30.52 5.88 26.34
C LEU A 15 30.39 6.23 24.85
N THR A 16 31.39 6.96 24.38
CA THR A 16 31.67 7.24 22.97
C THR A 16 32.20 5.98 22.30
N LEU A 17 31.52 5.47 21.27
CA LEU A 17 32.12 4.60 20.26
C LEU A 17 31.56 4.95 18.89
N GLY A 18 32.46 5.26 17.95
CA GLY A 18 32.16 5.63 16.58
C GLY A 18 31.51 4.50 15.80
N HIS A 19 30.61 4.86 14.89
CA HIS A 19 30.09 3.97 13.86
C HIS A 19 30.42 4.55 12.49
N SER A 20 31.35 3.88 11.81
CA SER A 20 31.59 3.97 10.39
C SER A 20 30.49 3.22 9.64
N HIS A 21 29.69 3.91 8.83
CA HIS A 21 28.93 3.28 7.76
C HIS A 21 29.05 4.10 6.47
N ASN A 22 29.99 3.65 5.63
CA ASN A 22 29.90 3.81 4.18
C ASN A 22 28.77 2.91 3.68
N LEU A 23 27.81 3.46 2.95
CA LEU A 23 27.20 2.82 1.76
C LEU A 23 26.60 3.93 0.90
N SER A 24 27.11 4.03 -0.32
CA SER A 24 26.69 4.95 -1.37
C SER A 24 26.10 4.18 -2.55
N ILE A 25 25.34 4.92 -3.37
CA ILE A 25 25.03 4.71 -4.81
C ILE A 25 23.67 4.09 -5.17
N ASN A 26 22.83 4.98 -5.74
CA ASN A 26 21.98 4.88 -6.94
C ASN A 26 21.45 3.51 -7.39
N SER A 27 20.13 3.44 -7.60
CA SER A 27 19.55 3.40 -8.95
C SER A 27 18.02 3.35 -8.89
N ALA A 28 17.39 4.22 -9.67
CA ALA A 28 15.96 4.27 -9.94
C ALA A 28 15.64 3.45 -11.20
N SER A 29 14.61 2.59 -11.18
CA SER A 29 13.71 2.37 -12.32
C SER A 29 12.49 1.51 -11.94
N SER A 30 11.32 1.99 -12.40
CA SER A 30 10.17 1.21 -12.92
C SER A 30 8.91 1.02 -12.06
N ILE A 31 7.82 1.49 -12.68
CA ILE A 31 6.41 1.65 -12.28
C ILE A 31 5.61 0.36 -12.53
N THR A 32 4.60 0.04 -11.68
CA THR A 32 3.17 -0.16 -12.03
C THR A 32 2.34 -0.72 -10.84
N GLU A 33 1.15 -0.18 -10.64
CA GLU A 33 0.05 -0.61 -9.75
C GLU A 33 -1.00 -1.43 -10.54
N PRO A 34 -2.17 -1.87 -10.01
CA PRO A 34 -2.68 -1.96 -8.61
C PRO A 34 -3.23 -3.37 -8.26
N THR A 35 -3.50 -3.67 -6.98
CA THR A 35 -4.43 -4.77 -6.64
C THR A 35 -5.45 -4.35 -5.59
N THR A 36 -6.70 -4.64 -5.91
CA THR A 36 -7.90 -4.41 -5.13
C THR A 36 -8.52 -5.79 -4.75
N PRO A 37 -9.22 -5.91 -3.60
CA PRO A 37 -9.61 -7.18 -2.95
C PRO A 37 -10.91 -7.84 -3.49
N PRO A 38 -11.15 -9.15 -3.20
CA PRO A 38 -12.18 -9.95 -3.87
C PRO A 38 -13.55 -10.00 -3.17
N SER A 39 -14.57 -10.23 -4.00
CA SER A 39 -15.96 -10.58 -3.66
C SER A 39 -16.16 -12.10 -3.49
N VAL A 40 -17.26 -12.50 -2.86
CA VAL A 40 -17.53 -13.79 -2.17
C VAL A 40 -18.05 -14.94 -3.06
N GLY A 41 -17.65 -16.19 -2.74
CA GLY A 41 -18.31 -17.49 -3.06
C GLY A 41 -17.58 -18.33 -4.15
N SER A 42 -17.37 -19.66 -4.10
CA SER A 42 -17.85 -20.78 -3.25
C SER A 42 -17.04 -22.09 -3.50
N THR A 43 -16.34 -22.63 -2.48
CA THR A 43 -16.03 -24.07 -2.18
C THR A 43 -15.24 -24.97 -3.20
N PRO A 44 -14.76 -26.19 -2.85
CA PRO A 44 -13.39 -26.41 -2.36
C PRO A 44 -12.61 -27.55 -3.07
N LYS A 45 -11.30 -27.40 -3.31
CA LYS A 45 -10.41 -28.57 -3.56
C LYS A 45 -9.04 -28.42 -2.88
N LEU A 46 -8.73 -29.46 -2.10
CA LEU A 46 -7.45 -29.83 -1.47
C LEU A 46 -6.25 -29.80 -2.44
N TYR A 47 -5.08 -29.32 -2.00
CA TYR A 47 -3.73 -29.90 -2.19
C TYR A 47 -2.78 -29.28 -1.13
N PHE A 48 -2.35 -30.02 -0.10
CA PHE A 48 -1.04 -30.69 0.07
C PHE A 48 0.20 -29.81 -0.17
N TRP A 49 0.91 -29.49 0.92
CA TRP A 49 2.14 -28.71 0.97
C TRP A 49 3.35 -29.56 0.58
N ASP A 50 4.22 -29.01 -0.27
CA ASP A 50 5.55 -29.55 -0.52
C ASP A 50 6.58 -28.49 -0.14
N SER A 51 7.51 -28.88 0.73
CA SER A 51 8.47 -28.00 1.40
C SER A 51 9.79 -27.99 0.64
N ASN A 52 10.06 -26.95 -0.15
CA ASN A 52 11.40 -26.45 -0.48
C ASN A 52 11.33 -25.28 -1.48
N LYS A 53 11.41 -24.03 -1.00
CA LYS A 53 11.99 -22.88 -1.71
C LYS A 53 12.08 -21.67 -0.78
N SER A 54 13.29 -21.49 -0.24
CA SER A 54 13.72 -20.31 0.52
C SER A 54 14.31 -19.30 -0.47
N ASN A 55 13.53 -18.30 -0.86
CA ASN A 55 13.93 -16.91 -1.14
C ASN A 55 12.79 -16.22 -1.90
N GLY A 56 12.51 -14.97 -1.50
CA GLY A 56 11.29 -14.24 -1.81
C GLY A 56 10.97 -14.13 -3.29
N ASN A 57 9.73 -14.48 -3.62
CA ASN A 57 8.93 -13.92 -4.70
C ASN A 57 7.48 -14.35 -4.46
N LEU A 58 6.59 -13.38 -4.28
CA LEU A 58 5.14 -13.59 -4.27
C LEU A 58 4.73 -14.05 -5.68
N ILE A 59 4.53 -15.35 -5.87
CA ILE A 59 3.95 -15.90 -7.10
C ILE A 59 2.42 -15.77 -6.98
N LEU A 60 1.84 -14.89 -7.81
CA LEU A 60 0.39 -14.72 -8.00
C LEU A 60 -0.14 -15.77 -9.01
N PRO A 61 -1.36 -16.31 -8.85
CA PRO A 61 -1.96 -17.20 -9.85
C PRO A 61 -2.51 -16.39 -11.04
N SER A 62 -2.22 -16.86 -12.26
CA SER A 62 -2.71 -16.31 -13.53
C SER A 62 -4.21 -16.56 -13.70
N PHE A 63 -4.99 -15.51 -14.02
CA PHE A 63 -6.37 -15.65 -14.49
C PHE A 63 -6.53 -15.02 -15.88
N ASN A 64 -7.07 -15.81 -16.80
CA ASN A 64 -7.33 -15.47 -18.20
C ASN A 64 -8.61 -14.63 -18.29
N LEU A 65 -8.54 -13.46 -18.95
CA LEU A 65 -9.62 -12.49 -19.08
C LEU A 65 -9.94 -12.28 -20.57
N GLU A 66 -10.57 -13.27 -21.18
CA GLU A 66 -11.28 -13.12 -22.46
C GLU A 66 -12.69 -13.66 -22.30
N SER A 67 -13.66 -12.77 -22.08
CA SER A 67 -15.06 -12.87 -22.54
C SER A 67 -15.98 -11.95 -21.72
N ILE A 68 -16.18 -10.71 -22.15
CA ILE A 68 -17.46 -10.02 -21.96
C ILE A 68 -17.85 -9.32 -23.27
N PRO A 69 -19.07 -9.53 -23.82
CA PRO A 69 -19.46 -9.05 -25.14
C PRO A 69 -19.84 -7.57 -25.16
N THR A 70 -19.48 -6.90 -26.25
CA THR A 70 -19.98 -5.58 -26.63
C THR A 70 -21.45 -5.66 -27.03
N TYR A 71 -22.32 -4.97 -26.29
CA TYR A 71 -23.70 -4.72 -26.71
C TYR A 71 -23.78 -3.37 -27.44
N ASN A 72 -24.07 -3.42 -28.75
CA ASN A 72 -24.50 -2.29 -29.56
C ASN A 72 -26.02 -2.38 -29.81
N ASN A 73 -26.66 -1.20 -29.76
CA ASN A 73 -27.95 -0.80 -30.34
C ASN A 73 -29.26 -1.45 -29.83
N LEU A 74 -30.17 -0.61 -29.30
CA LEU A 74 -31.47 -0.32 -29.94
C LEU A 74 -32.29 0.76 -29.18
N HIS A 75 -33.01 1.56 -29.98
CA HIS A 75 -34.16 2.43 -29.67
C HIS A 75 -33.96 3.86 -29.14
N SER A 76 -33.83 4.80 -30.09
CA SER A 76 -34.47 6.12 -30.01
C SER A 76 -35.45 6.28 -31.17
N ARG A 77 -36.72 6.53 -30.84
CA ARG A 77 -37.84 6.72 -31.77
C ARG A 77 -37.70 8.05 -32.50
N LYS A 78 -37.91 8.02 -33.82
CA LYS A 78 -38.19 9.18 -34.67
C LYS A 78 -39.49 9.86 -34.20
N ILE A 79 -39.45 11.17 -34.01
CA ILE A 79 -40.61 12.06 -34.11
C ILE A 79 -40.42 12.89 -35.37
N SER A 80 -41.33 12.67 -36.31
CA SER A 80 -41.52 13.39 -37.57
C SER A 80 -42.29 14.70 -37.30
N VAL A 81 -41.81 15.80 -37.86
CA VAL A 81 -42.62 17.00 -38.11
C VAL A 81 -42.46 17.32 -39.59
N GLU A 82 -43.58 17.25 -40.31
CA GLU A 82 -43.73 17.71 -41.68
C GLU A 82 -44.01 19.22 -41.68
N SER A 83 -43.39 19.95 -42.60
CA SER A 83 -44.03 21.11 -43.23
C SER A 83 -43.47 21.31 -44.64
N SER A 84 -44.34 21.17 -45.62
CA SER A 84 -44.22 21.53 -47.02
C SER A 84 -44.43 23.03 -47.24
N GLY A 85 -43.79 23.60 -48.27
CA GLY A 85 -44.07 24.96 -48.76
C GLY A 85 -42.98 25.50 -49.68
N SER A 86 -43.32 25.68 -50.95
CA SER A 86 -42.50 26.17 -52.06
C SER A 86 -42.30 27.69 -52.03
N ASP A 87 -41.20 28.19 -52.63
CA ASP A 87 -41.24 29.05 -53.83
C ASP A 87 -39.85 29.52 -54.28
N LYS A 88 -39.70 29.66 -55.60
CA LYS A 88 -38.52 30.13 -56.32
C LYS A 88 -38.58 31.65 -56.48
N GLU A 89 -37.43 32.35 -56.44
CA GLU A 89 -37.10 33.39 -57.43
C GLU A 89 -35.62 33.84 -57.40
N ASN A 90 -35.12 34.20 -58.59
CA ASN A 90 -33.74 34.56 -58.97
C ASN A 90 -33.49 36.08 -58.87
N ARG A 91 -32.30 36.54 -58.41
CA ARG A 91 -31.36 37.51 -59.07
C ARG A 91 -30.23 38.05 -58.13
N PRO A 92 -29.14 38.68 -58.65
CA PRO A 92 -27.75 38.23 -58.42
C PRO A 92 -26.86 39.06 -57.46
N VAL A 93 -25.82 38.36 -56.97
CA VAL A 93 -24.41 38.71 -56.64
C VAL A 93 -24.01 40.19 -56.42
N PHE A 94 -23.53 40.48 -55.20
CA PHE A 94 -22.26 41.18 -54.85
C PHE A 94 -21.93 40.74 -53.41
N GLY A 95 -20.85 40.00 -53.11
CA GLY A 95 -19.49 40.51 -52.93
C GLY A 95 -19.13 40.49 -51.43
N TYR A 96 -17.98 39.90 -51.09
CA TYR A 96 -17.41 39.62 -49.75
C TYR A 96 -17.79 38.29 -49.07
N GLN A 97 -17.12 37.21 -49.50
CA GLN A 97 -16.90 36.04 -48.67
C GLN A 97 -15.85 36.37 -47.58
N GLN A 98 -16.31 36.65 -46.36
CA GLN A 98 -15.55 36.32 -45.16
C GLN A 98 -16.00 34.92 -44.73
N SER A 99 -15.26 33.89 -45.11
CA SER A 99 -15.52 32.54 -44.58
C SER A 99 -14.97 32.44 -43.15
N ARG A 100 -15.83 32.73 -42.16
CA ARG A 100 -15.68 32.16 -40.82
C ARG A 100 -15.87 30.64 -40.94
N ARG A 101 -14.79 29.86 -40.90
CA ARG A 101 -14.84 28.39 -40.78
C ARG A 101 -14.99 28.02 -39.31
N GLU A 102 -16.22 27.99 -38.82
CA GLU A 102 -16.53 27.33 -37.55
C GLU A 102 -16.79 25.83 -37.81
N GLY A 103 -16.07 24.94 -37.11
CA GLY A 103 -16.59 23.60 -36.78
C GLY A 103 -16.26 22.40 -37.68
N GLY A 104 -15.31 22.47 -38.62
CA GLY A 104 -14.88 21.29 -39.38
C GLY A 104 -13.92 20.37 -38.61
N LYS A 105 -14.13 19.04 -38.65
CA LYS A 105 -13.20 18.02 -38.15
C LYS A 105 -11.83 18.20 -38.83
N ILE A 106 -10.73 18.19 -38.08
CA ILE A 106 -9.39 18.38 -38.64
C ILE A 106 -9.03 17.13 -39.44
N ASP A 107 -9.01 17.26 -40.76
CA ASP A 107 -8.66 16.18 -41.67
C ASP A 107 -7.16 16.18 -42.01
N ARG A 108 -6.75 15.12 -42.70
CA ARG A 108 -5.35 14.91 -43.08
C ARG A 108 -4.87 15.95 -44.09
N GLU A 109 -5.74 16.42 -44.99
CA GLU A 109 -5.38 17.37 -46.04
C GLU A 109 -5.07 18.74 -45.44
N TYR A 110 -5.92 19.19 -44.51
CA TYR A 110 -5.70 20.41 -43.75
C TYR A 110 -4.38 20.34 -42.96
N LEU A 111 -4.09 19.24 -42.27
CA LEU A 111 -2.81 19.09 -41.56
C LEU A 111 -1.59 19.12 -42.48
N ILE A 112 -1.69 18.55 -43.69
CA ILE A 112 -0.63 18.65 -44.69
C ILE A 112 -0.48 20.11 -45.15
N SER A 113 -1.59 20.83 -45.34
CA SER A 113 -1.57 22.22 -45.80
C SER A 113 -0.87 23.15 -44.80
N ILE A 114 -1.02 22.90 -43.49
CA ILE A 114 -0.39 23.70 -42.44
C ILE A 114 0.98 23.17 -41.98
N LEU A 115 1.49 22.09 -42.59
CA LEU A 115 2.70 21.41 -42.13
C LEU A 115 3.93 22.31 -42.19
N LYS A 116 4.02 23.17 -43.19
CA LYS A 116 5.12 24.12 -43.39
C LYS A 116 4.80 25.54 -42.92
N THR A 117 3.56 25.79 -42.49
CA THR A 117 3.14 27.11 -42.01
C THR A 117 3.83 27.43 -40.68
N PRO A 118 4.37 28.65 -40.50
CA PRO A 118 4.88 29.12 -39.21
C PRO A 118 3.78 29.09 -38.14
N LEU A 119 4.10 28.72 -36.89
CA LEU A 119 3.09 28.67 -35.82
C LEU A 119 2.46 30.04 -35.52
N SER A 120 3.20 31.13 -35.75
CA SER A 120 2.70 32.51 -35.59
C SER A 120 1.50 32.80 -36.49
N GLU A 121 1.45 32.22 -37.69
CA GLU A 121 0.34 32.36 -38.63
C GLU A 121 -0.86 31.46 -38.28
N LEU A 122 -0.67 30.49 -37.38
CA LEU A 122 -1.73 29.62 -36.87
C LEU A 122 -2.34 30.15 -35.57
N SER A 123 -2.00 31.38 -35.17
CA SER A 123 -2.60 32.07 -34.02
C SER A 123 -4.13 32.12 -34.16
N GLY A 124 -4.86 31.75 -33.12
CA GLY A 124 -6.31 31.57 -33.15
C GLY A 124 -6.79 30.16 -33.51
N GLU A 125 -5.97 29.34 -34.19
CA GLU A 125 -6.29 27.93 -34.49
C GLU A 125 -5.69 26.95 -33.49
N ILE A 126 -4.68 27.36 -32.72
CA ILE A 126 -3.93 26.49 -31.81
C ILE A 126 -4.83 25.80 -30.78
N LEU A 127 -5.78 26.52 -30.17
CA LEU A 127 -6.68 25.92 -29.19
C LEU A 127 -7.58 24.84 -29.82
N ARG A 128 -8.06 25.07 -31.05
CA ARG A 128 -8.84 24.10 -31.82
C ARG A 128 -8.01 22.86 -32.15
N LEU A 129 -6.77 23.06 -32.61
CA LEU A 129 -5.82 21.97 -32.87
C LEU A 129 -5.53 21.17 -31.59
N ALA A 130 -5.37 21.83 -30.44
CA ALA A 130 -5.06 21.18 -29.18
C ALA A 130 -6.13 20.18 -28.70
N LYS A 131 -7.40 20.43 -29.01
CA LYS A 131 -8.54 19.56 -28.66
C LYS A 131 -8.88 18.51 -29.72
N ASP A 132 -8.11 18.46 -30.80
CA ASP A 132 -8.25 17.44 -31.84
C ASP A 132 -7.15 16.39 -31.72
N GLN A 133 -7.48 15.13 -31.99
CA GLN A 133 -6.54 14.00 -31.91
C GLN A 133 -5.30 14.21 -32.77
N HIS A 134 -5.48 14.63 -34.02
CA HIS A 134 -4.38 14.81 -34.97
C HIS A 134 -3.73 16.19 -34.83
N GLY A 135 -4.53 17.23 -34.57
CA GLY A 135 -4.04 18.57 -34.26
C GLY A 135 -3.12 18.60 -33.04
N CYS A 136 -3.49 17.92 -31.96
CA CYS A 136 -2.69 17.84 -30.74
C CYS A 136 -1.34 17.14 -30.99
N ARG A 137 -1.34 16.07 -31.80
CA ARG A 137 -0.11 15.39 -32.23
C ARG A 137 0.76 16.27 -33.12
N PHE A 138 0.15 17.04 -34.02
CA PHE A 138 0.86 18.03 -34.82
C PHE A 138 1.57 19.08 -33.93
N LEU A 139 0.86 19.65 -32.94
CA LEU A 139 1.45 20.62 -32.01
C LEU A 139 2.57 20.02 -31.16
N GLN A 140 2.41 18.78 -30.65
CA GLN A 140 3.47 18.08 -29.92
C GLN A 140 4.75 17.92 -30.75
N LYS A 141 4.63 17.57 -32.05
CA LYS A 141 5.77 17.45 -32.95
C LYS A 141 6.49 18.77 -33.17
N ARG A 142 5.79 19.90 -33.16
CA ARG A 142 6.43 21.23 -33.24
C ARG A 142 7.27 21.57 -32.00
N LEU A 143 7.12 20.82 -30.91
CA LEU A 143 7.91 20.97 -29.68
C LEU A 143 8.94 19.85 -29.49
N ASP A 144 8.93 18.80 -30.31
CA ASP A 144 9.73 17.61 -30.07
C ASP A 144 11.13 17.72 -30.68
N GLU A 145 12.16 17.31 -29.93
CA GLU A 145 13.56 17.39 -30.36
C GLU A 145 13.86 16.53 -31.58
N SER A 146 13.11 15.44 -31.78
CA SER A 146 13.22 14.58 -32.96
C SER A 146 12.67 15.22 -34.24
N TYR A 147 11.85 16.27 -34.12
CA TYR A 147 11.21 16.97 -35.24
C TYR A 147 11.75 18.39 -35.43
N VAL A 148 12.11 19.06 -34.33
CA VAL A 148 12.66 20.42 -34.33
C VAL A 148 13.97 20.40 -33.54
N PRO A 149 15.12 20.12 -34.18
CA PRO A 149 16.40 19.99 -33.48
C PRO A 149 16.91 21.31 -32.90
N ASP A 150 16.54 22.44 -33.51
CA ASP A 150 16.95 23.77 -33.11
C ASP A 150 16.25 24.23 -31.81
N VAL A 151 17.05 24.50 -30.77
CA VAL A 151 16.56 24.87 -29.43
C VAL A 151 15.83 26.23 -29.44
N PRO A 152 16.36 27.31 -30.05
CA PRO A 152 15.64 28.57 -30.19
C PRO A 152 14.26 28.40 -30.85
N SER A 153 14.18 27.62 -31.94
CA SER A 153 12.92 27.34 -32.62
C SER A 153 11.93 26.59 -31.73
N ARG A 154 12.38 25.60 -30.95
CA ARG A 154 11.51 24.92 -29.97
C ARG A 154 10.99 25.88 -28.91
N LYS A 155 11.84 26.78 -28.41
CA LYS A 155 11.45 27.78 -27.42
C LYS A 155 10.42 28.76 -27.99
N ALA A 156 10.64 29.28 -29.19
CA ALA A 156 9.67 30.14 -29.88
C ALA A 156 8.34 29.41 -30.13
N ASN A 157 8.38 28.15 -30.53
CA ASN A 157 7.18 27.33 -30.70
C ASN A 157 6.43 27.14 -29.37
N TYR A 158 7.15 26.90 -28.28
CA TYR A 158 6.58 26.83 -26.93
C TYR A 158 5.89 28.15 -26.57
N GLU A 159 6.56 29.29 -26.73
CA GLU A 159 6.01 30.62 -26.39
C GLU A 159 4.70 30.90 -27.16
N ILE A 160 4.70 30.65 -28.48
CA ILE A 160 3.51 30.83 -29.33
C ILE A 160 2.36 29.91 -28.90
N ILE A 161 2.65 28.62 -28.71
CA ILE A 161 1.61 27.65 -28.33
C ILE A 161 1.07 27.98 -26.93
N PHE A 162 1.94 28.23 -25.96
CA PHE A 162 1.57 28.50 -24.58
C PHE A 162 0.71 29.76 -24.48
N GLU A 163 1.10 30.86 -25.14
CA GLU A 163 0.32 32.11 -25.13
C GLU A 163 -1.12 31.90 -25.60
N GLN A 164 -1.32 31.07 -26.62
CA GLN A 164 -2.64 30.79 -27.20
C GLN A 164 -3.50 29.86 -26.33
N VAL A 165 -2.91 29.09 -25.42
CA VAL A 165 -3.64 28.07 -24.63
C VAL A 165 -3.65 28.32 -23.13
N LYS A 166 -2.81 29.23 -22.60
CA LYS A 166 -2.63 29.42 -21.15
C LYS A 166 -3.93 29.77 -20.42
N MET A 167 -4.85 30.47 -21.07
CA MET A 167 -6.17 30.83 -20.49
C MET A 167 -7.17 29.65 -20.46
N SER A 168 -6.87 28.55 -21.16
CA SER A 168 -7.71 27.35 -21.24
C SER A 168 -7.01 26.11 -20.67
N LEU A 169 -6.01 26.29 -19.79
CA LEU A 169 -5.22 25.18 -19.23
C LEU A 169 -6.09 24.12 -18.55
N TYR A 170 -7.03 24.53 -17.69
CA TYR A 170 -7.92 23.58 -17.01
C TYR A 170 -8.69 22.72 -18.02
N GLU A 171 -9.28 23.35 -19.03
CA GLU A 171 -10.05 22.65 -20.06
C GLU A 171 -9.19 21.66 -20.85
N LEU A 172 -7.97 22.05 -21.23
CA LEU A 172 -7.06 21.16 -21.94
C LEU A 172 -6.56 20.01 -21.06
N ILE A 173 -6.32 20.24 -19.76
CA ILE A 173 -5.85 19.21 -18.83
C ILE A 173 -6.84 18.05 -18.71
N ILE A 174 -8.14 18.34 -18.71
CA ILE A 174 -9.19 17.32 -18.59
C ILE A 174 -9.66 16.77 -19.94
N ASP A 175 -9.23 17.36 -21.05
CA ASP A 175 -9.56 16.91 -22.41
C ASP A 175 -8.84 15.61 -22.79
N PRO A 176 -9.50 14.65 -23.48
CA PRO A 176 -8.91 13.38 -23.90
C PRO A 176 -7.64 13.51 -24.77
N PHE A 177 -7.48 14.61 -25.50
CA PHE A 177 -6.32 14.88 -26.36
C PHE A 177 -5.46 16.02 -25.83
N GLY A 178 -6.08 17.12 -25.39
CA GLY A 178 -5.41 18.31 -24.89
C GLY A 178 -4.42 18.03 -23.75
N ASN A 179 -4.71 17.03 -22.91
CA ASN A 179 -3.84 16.66 -21.80
C ASN A 179 -2.43 16.28 -22.27
N TYR A 180 -2.29 15.68 -23.47
CA TYR A 180 -0.99 15.32 -24.02
C TYR A 180 -0.19 16.55 -24.46
N LEU A 181 -0.85 17.57 -25.00
CA LEU A 181 -0.18 18.83 -25.33
C LEU A 181 0.29 19.53 -24.05
N VAL A 182 -0.55 19.59 -23.02
CA VAL A 182 -0.16 20.20 -21.73
C VAL A 182 1.05 19.46 -21.15
N GLN A 183 1.03 18.12 -21.12
CA GLN A 183 2.19 17.33 -20.68
C GLN A 183 3.47 17.68 -21.45
N LYS A 184 3.38 17.85 -22.78
CA LYS A 184 4.53 18.23 -23.62
C LYS A 184 4.99 19.67 -23.35
N LEU A 185 4.07 20.63 -23.18
CA LEU A 185 4.41 22.01 -22.81
C LEU A 185 5.14 22.07 -21.47
N ILE A 186 4.69 21.28 -20.50
CA ILE A 186 5.30 21.19 -19.17
C ILE A 186 6.74 20.67 -19.22
N ASP A 187 7.14 19.91 -20.25
CA ASP A 187 8.55 19.53 -20.41
C ASP A 187 9.47 20.75 -20.66
N TYR A 188 8.94 21.82 -21.28
CA TYR A 188 9.66 23.06 -21.65
C TYR A 188 9.33 24.28 -20.77
N VAL A 189 8.41 24.14 -19.81
CA VAL A 189 7.90 25.24 -18.99
C VAL A 189 9.01 25.95 -18.23
N GLN A 190 8.97 27.28 -18.23
CA GLN A 190 9.84 28.13 -17.43
C GLN A 190 9.19 28.49 -16.10
N THR A 191 9.97 28.89 -15.10
CA THR A 191 9.45 29.21 -13.75
C THR A 191 8.25 30.18 -13.76
N PRO A 192 8.28 31.32 -14.49
CA PRO A 192 7.14 32.25 -14.50
C PRO A 192 5.86 31.63 -15.09
N ASP A 193 5.99 30.81 -16.13
CA ASP A 193 4.85 30.13 -16.74
C ASP A 193 4.29 29.03 -15.84
N LEU A 194 5.15 28.34 -15.09
CA LEU A 194 4.73 27.34 -14.12
C LEU A 194 4.01 28.01 -12.94
N ASP A 195 4.49 29.15 -12.46
CA ASP A 195 3.82 29.96 -11.45
C ASP A 195 2.41 30.36 -11.94
N PHE A 196 2.30 30.86 -13.17
CA PHE A 196 1.02 31.17 -13.80
C PHE A 196 0.11 29.93 -13.89
N CYS A 197 0.63 28.79 -14.32
CA CYS A 197 -0.14 27.54 -14.39
C CYS A 197 -0.71 27.15 -13.03
N LEU A 198 0.10 27.17 -11.98
CA LEU A 198 -0.33 26.78 -10.63
C LEU A 198 -1.36 27.75 -10.05
N GLU A 199 -1.26 29.04 -10.39
CA GLU A 199 -2.22 30.06 -9.97
C GLU A 199 -3.57 29.84 -10.68
N ALA A 200 -3.55 29.71 -12.00
CA ALA A 200 -4.74 29.48 -12.82
C ALA A 200 -5.47 28.18 -12.46
N LEU A 201 -4.74 27.14 -12.04
CA LEU A 201 -5.30 25.83 -11.71
C LEU A 201 -5.69 25.67 -10.24
N ASN A 202 -5.36 26.63 -9.36
CA ASN A 202 -5.42 26.44 -7.91
C ASN A 202 -6.80 25.98 -7.41
N SER A 203 -7.88 26.64 -7.87
CA SER A 203 -9.26 26.31 -7.49
C SER A 203 -9.78 25.01 -8.09
N ASN A 204 -9.06 24.42 -9.04
CA ASN A 204 -9.47 23.23 -9.79
C ASN A 204 -8.56 22.01 -9.55
N MET A 205 -7.52 22.11 -8.71
CA MET A 205 -6.54 21.04 -8.49
C MET A 205 -7.21 19.72 -8.06
N PHE A 206 -8.26 19.78 -7.23
CA PHE A 206 -9.05 18.61 -6.87
C PHE A 206 -9.73 17.96 -8.08
N LEU A 207 -10.52 18.72 -8.85
CA LEU A 207 -11.24 18.23 -10.03
C LEU A 207 -10.31 17.67 -11.10
N ILE A 208 -9.15 18.29 -11.27
CA ILE A 208 -8.09 17.81 -12.16
C ILE A 208 -7.56 16.44 -11.68
N SER A 209 -7.32 16.31 -10.38
CA SER A 209 -6.70 15.11 -9.80
C SER A 209 -7.59 13.87 -9.90
N ILE A 210 -8.91 14.04 -9.77
CA ILE A 210 -9.88 12.93 -9.87
C ILE A 210 -10.28 12.59 -11.31
N ASN A 211 -9.87 13.42 -12.29
CA ASN A 211 -10.13 13.19 -13.70
C ASN A 211 -9.11 12.19 -14.31
N GLN A 212 -9.59 11.25 -15.13
CA GLN A 212 -8.76 10.19 -15.74
C GLN A 212 -7.63 10.70 -16.64
N HIS A 213 -7.81 11.85 -17.30
CA HIS A 213 -6.80 12.52 -18.13
C HIS A 213 -6.02 13.54 -17.29
N GLY A 214 -6.75 14.32 -16.49
CA GLY A 214 -6.20 15.38 -15.64
C GLY A 214 -5.13 14.90 -14.69
N THR A 215 -5.31 13.73 -14.05
CA THR A 215 -4.31 13.14 -13.15
C THR A 215 -2.93 12.97 -13.81
N ARG A 216 -2.89 12.62 -15.11
CA ARG A 216 -1.63 12.40 -15.84
C ARG A 216 -0.91 13.72 -16.11
N ALA A 217 -1.63 14.73 -16.58
CA ALA A 217 -1.07 16.05 -16.81
C ALA A 217 -0.65 16.74 -15.51
N PHE A 218 -1.43 16.59 -14.45
CA PHE A 218 -1.12 17.20 -13.15
C PHE A 218 0.08 16.56 -12.47
N GLN A 219 0.27 15.24 -12.60
CA GLN A 219 1.49 14.58 -12.16
C GLN A 219 2.74 15.14 -12.84
N LYS A 220 2.68 15.49 -14.14
CA LYS A 220 3.78 16.16 -14.86
C LYS A 220 4.02 17.58 -14.36
N ILE A 221 2.96 18.32 -14.05
CA ILE A 221 3.08 19.66 -13.43
C ILE A 221 3.78 19.53 -12.07
N ILE A 222 3.37 18.58 -11.23
CA ILE A 222 3.98 18.32 -9.93
C ILE A 222 5.46 18.00 -10.10
N ASP A 223 5.87 17.21 -11.12
CA ASP A 223 7.28 16.90 -11.39
C ASP A 223 8.15 18.15 -11.64
N LYS A 224 7.57 19.25 -12.17
CA LYS A 224 8.31 20.48 -12.47
C LYS A 224 8.38 21.50 -11.34
N ILE A 225 7.56 21.35 -10.30
CA ILE A 225 7.61 22.23 -9.12
C ILE A 225 9.00 22.22 -8.48
N ASN A 226 9.66 23.37 -8.40
CA ASN A 226 11.03 23.47 -7.90
C ASN A 226 11.26 24.63 -6.92
N THR A 227 10.25 25.47 -6.66
CA THR A 227 10.32 26.54 -5.67
C THR A 227 9.37 26.30 -4.49
N GLU A 228 9.68 26.94 -3.35
CA GLU A 228 8.83 26.88 -2.17
C GLU A 228 7.45 27.53 -2.42
N THR A 229 7.40 28.62 -3.18
CA THR A 229 6.16 29.30 -3.57
C THR A 229 5.22 28.36 -4.33
N GLN A 230 5.75 27.67 -5.35
CA GLN A 230 4.98 26.71 -6.15
C GLN A 230 4.49 25.53 -5.31
N PHE A 231 5.34 25.02 -4.41
CA PHE A 231 4.94 23.98 -3.46
C PHE A 231 3.81 24.44 -2.55
N ASN A 232 3.87 25.67 -2.02
CA ASN A 232 2.80 26.23 -1.19
C ASN A 232 1.48 26.37 -1.95
N MET A 233 1.53 26.72 -3.25
CA MET A 233 0.34 26.76 -4.10
C MET A 233 -0.27 25.37 -4.30
N LEU A 234 0.57 24.34 -4.50
CA LEU A 234 0.14 22.94 -4.55
C LEU A 234 -0.54 22.52 -3.25
N VAL A 235 0.10 22.77 -2.10
CA VAL A 235 -0.46 22.44 -0.78
C VAL A 235 -1.79 23.15 -0.56
N ARG A 236 -1.89 24.45 -0.91
CA ARG A 236 -3.15 25.21 -0.78
C ARG A 236 -4.29 24.58 -1.56
N GLY A 237 -4.04 24.10 -2.78
CA GLY A 237 -5.07 23.50 -3.63
C GLY A 237 -5.45 22.07 -3.25
N LEU A 238 -4.53 21.29 -2.66
CA LEU A 238 -4.77 19.88 -2.33
C LEU A 238 -5.17 19.62 -0.87
N LYS A 239 -4.65 20.40 0.08
CA LYS A 239 -4.83 20.17 1.53
C LYS A 239 -6.30 20.02 1.96
N PRO A 240 -7.28 20.76 1.41
CA PRO A 240 -8.68 20.58 1.80
C PRO A 240 -9.29 19.24 1.37
N TYR A 241 -8.65 18.49 0.47
CA TYR A 241 -9.23 17.34 -0.22
C TYR A 241 -8.40 16.06 -0.09
N ILE A 242 -7.46 15.99 0.86
CA ILE A 242 -6.51 14.87 0.96
C ILE A 242 -7.24 13.54 1.10
N ILE A 243 -8.28 13.47 1.92
CA ILE A 243 -9.02 12.23 2.16
C ILE A 243 -9.77 11.78 0.91
N GLU A 244 -10.46 12.69 0.22
CA GLU A 244 -11.17 12.42 -1.02
C GLU A 244 -10.20 11.95 -2.11
N LEU A 245 -9.05 12.61 -2.24
CA LEU A 245 -8.02 12.23 -3.20
C LEU A 245 -7.44 10.85 -2.92
N ILE A 246 -7.19 10.51 -1.64
CA ILE A 246 -6.69 9.18 -1.25
C ILE A 246 -7.66 8.06 -1.64
N LYS A 247 -8.97 8.31 -1.50
CA LYS A 247 -10.00 7.30 -1.80
C LYS A 247 -10.33 7.20 -3.29
N ASP A 248 -10.08 8.25 -4.06
CA ASP A 248 -10.38 8.29 -5.49
C ASP A 248 -9.45 7.40 -6.34
N LEU A 249 -10.00 6.82 -7.41
CA LEU A 249 -9.27 5.93 -8.34
C LEU A 249 -8.11 6.64 -9.05
N ASN A 250 -8.25 7.92 -9.38
CA ASN A 250 -7.25 8.72 -10.08
C ASN A 250 -6.46 9.62 -9.11
N GLY A 251 -7.14 10.19 -8.11
CA GLY A 251 -6.59 11.11 -7.13
C GLY A 251 -5.50 10.50 -6.26
N ASN A 252 -5.57 9.20 -5.97
CA ASN A 252 -4.57 8.53 -5.14
C ASN A 252 -3.18 8.57 -5.81
N HIS A 253 -3.11 8.57 -7.14
CA HIS A 253 -1.84 8.70 -7.86
C HIS A 253 -1.22 10.09 -7.70
N VAL A 254 -2.04 11.14 -7.55
CA VAL A 254 -1.56 12.50 -7.27
C VAL A 254 -0.93 12.57 -5.87
N ILE A 255 -1.59 12.00 -4.86
CA ILE A 255 -1.04 11.91 -3.50
C ILE A 255 0.29 11.15 -3.50
N GLN A 256 0.34 10.00 -4.16
CA GLN A 256 1.58 9.22 -4.28
C GLN A 256 2.68 9.97 -5.05
N LYS A 257 2.33 10.75 -6.08
CA LYS A 257 3.29 11.60 -6.79
C LYS A 257 3.93 12.63 -5.86
N VAL A 258 3.15 13.25 -4.97
CA VAL A 258 3.67 14.17 -3.95
C VAL A 258 4.61 13.42 -2.98
N LEU A 259 4.18 12.28 -2.45
CA LEU A 259 5.00 11.46 -1.54
C LEU A 259 6.34 11.06 -2.17
N ASN A 260 6.34 10.62 -3.43
CA ASN A 260 7.55 10.20 -4.13
C ASN A 260 8.51 11.36 -4.43
N LYS A 261 7.99 12.59 -4.55
CA LYS A 261 8.78 13.77 -4.92
C LYS A 261 9.41 14.45 -3.71
N TYR A 262 8.69 14.53 -2.59
CA TYR A 262 9.11 15.34 -1.44
C TYR A 262 9.52 14.47 -0.26
N ARG A 263 10.45 14.96 0.55
CA ARG A 263 10.83 14.30 1.81
C ARG A 263 9.65 14.25 2.79
N PRO A 264 9.62 13.28 3.73
CA PRO A 264 8.51 13.10 4.65
C PRO A 264 8.10 14.35 5.42
N GLU A 265 9.04 15.24 5.77
CA GLU A 265 8.75 16.46 6.53
C GLU A 265 7.91 17.46 5.72
N LYS A 266 8.11 17.51 4.40
CA LYS A 266 7.30 18.35 3.50
C LYS A 266 5.90 17.78 3.29
N CYS A 267 5.73 16.47 3.46
CA CYS A 267 4.45 15.78 3.30
C CYS A 267 3.58 15.80 4.56
N GLN A 268 3.97 16.52 5.62
CA GLN A 268 3.26 16.53 6.90
C GLN A 268 1.77 16.88 6.76
N PHE A 269 1.40 17.79 5.85
CA PHE A 269 -0.01 18.15 5.59
C PHE A 269 -0.88 16.96 5.14
N ILE A 270 -0.28 15.95 4.48
CA ILE A 270 -0.95 14.71 4.10
C ILE A 270 -1.15 13.85 5.34
N TYR A 271 -0.10 13.69 6.16
CA TYR A 271 -0.15 12.88 7.37
C TYR A 271 -1.11 13.44 8.41
N ASP A 272 -1.10 14.75 8.62
CA ASP A 272 -2.04 15.43 9.53
C ASP A 272 -3.50 15.17 9.11
N SER A 273 -3.78 15.23 7.80
CA SER A 273 -5.12 14.97 7.28
C SER A 273 -5.52 13.50 7.50
N ILE A 274 -4.62 12.56 7.21
CA ILE A 274 -4.86 11.13 7.43
C ILE A 274 -5.08 10.85 8.93
N LEU A 275 -4.28 11.42 9.82
CA LEU A 275 -4.40 11.19 11.26
C LEU A 275 -5.70 11.77 11.82
N ALA A 276 -6.18 12.90 11.28
CA ALA A 276 -7.46 13.49 11.65
C ALA A 276 -8.67 12.65 11.22
N ASP A 277 -8.55 11.85 10.15
CA ASP A 277 -9.62 10.99 9.63
C ASP A 277 -9.14 9.55 9.38
N LEU A 278 -8.43 9.00 10.38
CA LEU A 278 -7.69 7.74 10.26
C LEU A 278 -8.59 6.58 9.86
N LEU A 279 -9.73 6.42 10.54
CA LEU A 279 -10.63 5.29 10.31
C LEU A 279 -11.21 5.28 8.91
N THR A 280 -11.59 6.45 8.38
CA THR A 280 -12.09 6.59 6.99
C THR A 280 -11.06 6.15 5.97
N VAL A 281 -9.76 6.44 6.21
CA VAL A 281 -8.68 6.01 5.31
C VAL A 281 -8.37 4.53 5.49
N ALA A 282 -8.17 4.09 6.73
CA ALA A 282 -7.69 2.75 7.06
C ALA A 282 -8.71 1.64 6.74
N THR A 283 -10.01 1.94 6.81
CA THR A 283 -11.10 1.02 6.47
C THR A 283 -11.62 1.20 5.03
N HIS A 284 -10.89 1.94 4.19
CA HIS A 284 -11.20 2.09 2.77
C HIS A 284 -10.30 1.22 1.90
N LYS A 285 -10.90 0.61 0.88
CA LYS A 285 -10.27 -0.28 -0.11
C LYS A 285 -8.97 0.26 -0.72
N HIS A 286 -8.96 1.54 -1.13
CA HIS A 286 -7.77 2.22 -1.66
C HIS A 286 -7.01 2.97 -0.56
N GLY A 287 -7.72 3.41 0.49
CA GLY A 287 -7.15 4.24 1.54
C GLY A 287 -6.13 3.48 2.37
N CYS A 288 -6.41 2.22 2.71
CA CYS A 288 -5.49 1.37 3.47
C CYS A 288 -4.17 1.13 2.72
N CYS A 289 -4.21 1.05 1.38
CA CYS A 289 -3.03 0.91 0.55
C CYS A 289 -2.20 2.19 0.53
N VAL A 290 -2.85 3.36 0.43
CA VAL A 290 -2.15 4.65 0.47
C VAL A 290 -1.57 4.92 1.87
N LEU A 291 -2.29 4.57 2.94
CA LEU A 291 -1.78 4.66 4.30
C LEU A 291 -0.51 3.83 4.48
N GLN A 292 -0.48 2.59 4.00
CA GLN A 292 0.74 1.76 4.04
C GLN A 292 1.90 2.38 3.25
N LYS A 293 1.62 3.02 2.10
CA LYS A 293 2.64 3.77 1.36
C LYS A 293 3.15 4.98 2.15
N CYS A 294 2.27 5.69 2.84
CA CYS A 294 2.66 6.78 3.74
C CYS A 294 3.55 6.26 4.86
N LEU A 295 3.21 5.12 5.48
CA LEU A 295 4.00 4.52 6.55
C LEU A 295 5.39 4.01 6.08
N ASN A 296 5.56 3.73 4.78
CA ASN A 296 6.89 3.48 4.18
C ASN A 296 7.68 4.78 3.91
N HIS A 297 7.04 5.94 3.99
CA HIS A 297 7.59 7.26 3.67
C HIS A 297 7.48 8.23 4.85
N VAL A 298 7.83 7.79 6.05
CA VAL A 298 7.81 8.62 7.27
C VAL A 298 9.15 8.58 7.98
N THR A 299 9.45 9.66 8.71
CA THR A 299 10.50 9.66 9.71
C THR A 299 10.13 8.78 10.91
N ALA A 300 11.11 8.42 11.75
CA ALA A 300 10.84 7.67 12.98
C ALA A 300 9.84 8.38 13.90
N ALA A 301 9.91 9.72 14.01
CA ALA A 301 8.98 10.50 14.83
C ALA A 301 7.54 10.47 14.29
N GLN A 302 7.38 10.68 12.98
CA GLN A 302 6.06 10.57 12.32
C GLN A 302 5.51 9.15 12.44
N HIS A 303 6.37 8.13 12.30
CA HIS A 303 5.98 6.75 12.49
C HIS A 303 5.44 6.48 13.90
N MET A 304 6.09 7.01 14.94
CA MET A 304 5.59 6.91 16.31
C MET A 304 4.22 7.60 16.47
N ALA A 305 4.02 8.77 15.88
CA ALA A 305 2.73 9.47 15.91
C ALA A 305 1.61 8.64 15.24
N PHE A 306 1.89 8.02 14.09
CA PHE A 306 0.96 7.07 13.47
C PHE A 306 0.67 5.88 14.38
N ALA A 307 1.69 5.25 14.95
CA ALA A 307 1.51 4.09 15.82
C ALA A 307 0.68 4.44 17.07
N GLU A 308 0.91 5.60 17.68
CA GLU A 308 0.16 6.08 18.84
C GLU A 308 -1.32 6.24 18.53
N ILE A 309 -1.68 6.88 17.41
CA ILE A 309 -3.07 7.11 17.03
C ILE A 309 -3.74 5.81 16.56
N ILE A 310 -3.06 4.99 15.76
CA ILE A 310 -3.58 3.69 15.28
C ILE A 310 -3.80 2.73 16.45
N LEU A 311 -2.92 2.75 17.46
CA LEU A 311 -3.00 1.89 18.65
C LEU A 311 -3.71 2.57 19.83
N ASN A 312 -4.36 3.72 19.64
CA ASN A 312 -5.42 4.14 20.54
C ASN A 312 -6.48 3.02 20.59
N TYR A 313 -7.02 2.72 21.77
CA TYR A 313 -7.89 1.54 21.95
C TYR A 313 -9.14 1.58 21.06
N ASP A 314 -9.77 2.75 20.90
CA ASP A 314 -10.98 2.90 20.09
C ASP A 314 -10.66 2.64 18.61
N ASN A 315 -9.60 3.28 18.09
CA ASN A 315 -9.15 3.07 16.71
C ASN A 315 -8.72 1.61 16.48
N PHE A 316 -7.95 1.02 17.40
CA PHE A 316 -7.57 -0.38 17.30
C PHE A 316 -8.80 -1.31 17.22
N SER A 317 -9.81 -1.05 18.05
CA SER A 317 -11.01 -1.89 18.15
C SER A 317 -11.79 -1.88 16.84
N ASP A 318 -11.88 -0.73 16.18
CA ASP A 318 -12.51 -0.61 14.86
C ASP A 318 -11.67 -1.26 13.74
N LEU A 319 -10.33 -1.24 13.86
CA LEU A 319 -9.44 -1.73 12.82
C LEU A 319 -9.18 -3.24 12.86
N VAL A 320 -9.10 -3.83 14.05
CA VAL A 320 -8.53 -5.18 14.24
C VAL A 320 -9.28 -6.28 13.48
N ASN A 321 -10.60 -6.13 13.33
CA ASN A 321 -11.43 -7.06 12.58
C ASN A 321 -12.11 -6.42 11.36
N ASP A 322 -11.72 -5.20 10.96
CA ASP A 322 -12.13 -4.65 9.67
C ASP A 322 -11.44 -5.38 8.51
N GLN A 323 -12.14 -5.52 7.39
CA GLN A 323 -11.65 -6.23 6.20
C GLN A 323 -10.40 -5.59 5.55
N PHE A 324 -10.16 -4.29 5.78
CA PHE A 324 -8.98 -3.56 5.30
C PHE A 324 -8.08 -3.08 6.45
N GLY A 325 -8.67 -2.60 7.54
CA GLY A 325 -7.99 -2.07 8.72
C GLY A 325 -7.04 -3.07 9.37
N ASN A 326 -7.37 -4.37 9.36
CA ASN A 326 -6.48 -5.40 9.89
C ASN A 326 -5.10 -5.40 9.20
N TYR A 327 -5.01 -5.02 7.93
CA TYR A 327 -3.74 -4.93 7.21
C TYR A 327 -2.88 -3.75 7.68
N VAL A 328 -3.49 -2.68 8.18
CA VAL A 328 -2.76 -1.55 8.79
C VAL A 328 -2.06 -1.99 10.06
N LEU A 329 -2.72 -2.78 10.91
CA LEU A 329 -2.10 -3.35 12.11
C LEU A 329 -0.99 -4.37 11.76
N GLN A 330 -1.22 -5.22 10.75
CA GLN A 330 -0.19 -6.14 10.25
C GLN A 330 1.02 -5.42 9.65
N TYR A 331 0.80 -4.24 9.06
CA TYR A 331 1.88 -3.38 8.61
C TYR A 331 2.69 -2.86 9.80
N LEU A 332 2.05 -2.32 10.85
CA LEU A 332 2.75 -1.87 12.06
C LEU A 332 3.58 -2.99 12.70
N ILE A 333 3.06 -4.22 12.72
CA ILE A 333 3.81 -5.40 13.20
C ILE A 333 5.09 -5.63 12.36
N SER A 334 5.03 -5.40 11.05
CA SER A 334 6.13 -5.70 10.12
C SER A 334 7.34 -4.76 10.26
N ILE A 335 7.24 -3.75 11.13
CA ILE A 335 8.28 -2.75 11.42
C ILE A 335 9.25 -3.26 12.49
N ASP A 336 8.94 -4.42 13.09
CA ASP A 336 9.81 -5.09 14.06
C ASP A 336 10.10 -4.22 15.30
N SER A 337 9.17 -3.33 15.69
CA SER A 337 9.25 -2.54 16.93
C SER A 337 8.60 -3.27 18.09
N ILE A 338 9.39 -3.58 19.13
CA ILE A 338 8.90 -4.29 20.31
C ILE A 338 7.86 -3.47 21.09
N ASP A 339 8.02 -2.15 21.19
CA ASP A 339 7.11 -1.29 21.93
C ASP A 339 5.73 -1.22 21.26
N VAL A 340 5.73 -1.11 19.92
CA VAL A 340 4.50 -1.16 19.09
C VAL A 340 3.82 -2.51 19.24
N ASN A 341 4.57 -3.62 19.14
CA ASN A 341 4.02 -4.96 19.30
C ASN A 341 3.46 -5.21 20.71
N PHE A 342 4.12 -4.67 21.75
CA PHE A 342 3.64 -4.78 23.13
C PHE A 342 2.36 -3.98 23.34
N LYS A 343 2.29 -2.74 22.85
CA LYS A 343 1.07 -1.92 22.93
C LYS A 343 -0.09 -2.54 22.15
N LEU A 344 0.17 -3.07 20.95
CA LEU A 344 -0.82 -3.82 20.18
C LEU A 344 -1.33 -5.03 20.95
N TYR A 345 -0.43 -5.79 21.57
CA TYR A 345 -0.81 -6.93 22.41
C TYR A 345 -1.67 -6.52 23.63
N GLN A 346 -1.36 -5.40 24.28
CA GLN A 346 -2.18 -4.90 25.40
C GLN A 346 -3.63 -4.65 24.95
N ASN A 347 -3.81 -3.96 23.81
CA ASN A 347 -5.15 -3.72 23.28
C ASN A 347 -5.85 -5.03 22.86
N ILE A 348 -5.13 -5.98 22.25
CA ILE A 348 -5.66 -7.32 21.92
C ILE A 348 -6.13 -8.05 23.19
N TYR A 349 -5.35 -8.00 24.26
CA TYR A 349 -5.67 -8.67 25.51
C TYR A 349 -6.90 -8.03 26.17
N GLU A 350 -6.96 -6.70 26.19
CA GLU A 350 -8.09 -5.93 26.73
C GLU A 350 -9.38 -6.14 25.92
N TYR A 351 -9.29 -6.22 24.58
CA TYR A 351 -10.44 -6.51 23.71
C TYR A 351 -10.97 -7.94 23.90
N GLY A 352 -10.06 -8.91 24.13
CA GLY A 352 -10.39 -10.33 24.23
C GLY A 352 -9.63 -11.15 23.21
N LEU A 353 -8.45 -11.63 23.61
CA LEU A 353 -7.55 -12.40 22.74
C LEU A 353 -8.23 -13.62 22.10
N THR A 354 -8.94 -14.44 22.88
CA THR A 354 -9.61 -15.65 22.38
C THR A 354 -10.72 -15.32 21.39
N ASP A 355 -11.42 -14.21 21.58
CA ASP A 355 -12.50 -13.79 20.67
C ASP A 355 -11.94 -13.27 19.35
N LEU A 356 -10.83 -12.53 19.36
CA LEU A 356 -10.13 -12.12 18.14
C LEU A 356 -9.55 -13.29 17.35
N CYS A 357 -9.18 -14.39 18.01
CA CYS A 357 -8.63 -15.56 17.32
C CYS A 357 -9.67 -16.31 16.46
N VAL A 358 -10.97 -16.16 16.74
CA VAL A 358 -12.04 -16.90 16.06
C VAL A 358 -12.78 -16.10 14.99
N LEU A 359 -12.30 -14.91 14.66
CA LEU A 359 -12.87 -14.05 13.62
C LEU A 359 -12.00 -14.05 12.36
N LYS A 360 -12.65 -13.83 11.21
CA LYS A 360 -12.06 -13.96 9.88
C LYS A 360 -10.82 -13.08 9.65
N PHE A 361 -10.83 -11.85 10.16
CA PHE A 361 -9.80 -10.87 9.84
C PHE A 361 -8.79 -10.74 10.97
N SER A 362 -9.25 -10.61 12.22
CA SER A 362 -8.36 -10.44 13.37
C SER A 362 -7.47 -11.64 13.66
N SER A 363 -7.87 -12.87 13.29
CA SER A 363 -7.01 -14.06 13.46
C SER A 363 -5.65 -13.87 12.78
N ASN A 364 -5.64 -13.26 11.59
CA ASN A 364 -4.41 -12.95 10.84
C ASN A 364 -3.50 -11.98 11.58
N VAL A 365 -4.07 -11.01 12.32
CA VAL A 365 -3.30 -10.06 13.14
C VAL A 365 -2.59 -10.81 14.27
N ILE A 366 -3.27 -11.75 14.92
CA ILE A 366 -2.69 -12.58 16.00
C ILE A 366 -1.58 -13.48 15.46
N GLU A 367 -1.83 -14.18 14.35
CA GLU A 367 -0.83 -15.01 13.68
C GLU A 367 0.40 -14.18 13.30
N LYS A 368 0.19 -13.02 12.67
CA LYS A 368 1.27 -12.12 12.25
C LYS A 368 2.10 -11.63 13.44
N LEU A 369 1.47 -11.24 14.54
CA LEU A 369 2.16 -10.78 15.75
C LEU A 369 3.02 -11.89 16.36
N MET A 370 2.46 -13.09 16.49
CA MET A 370 3.17 -14.27 17.00
C MET A 370 4.38 -14.64 16.12
N MET A 371 4.17 -14.70 14.79
CA MET A 371 5.23 -14.96 13.82
C MET A 371 6.32 -13.88 13.82
N ASN A 372 5.93 -12.61 14.00
CA ASN A 372 6.87 -11.51 14.11
C ASN A 372 7.77 -11.66 15.34
N CYS A 373 7.17 -12.01 16.48
CA CYS A 373 7.94 -12.27 17.69
C CYS A 373 8.94 -13.41 17.48
N PHE A 374 8.49 -14.54 16.90
CA PHE A 374 9.37 -15.68 16.57
C PHE A 374 10.53 -15.28 15.64
N LYS A 375 10.26 -14.49 14.60
CA LYS A 375 11.30 -14.02 13.65
C LYS A 375 12.37 -13.16 14.31
N ASN A 376 12.00 -12.36 15.32
CA ASN A 376 12.87 -11.36 15.93
C ASN A 376 13.43 -11.78 17.31
N GLU A 377 13.04 -12.94 17.84
CA GLU A 377 13.42 -13.40 19.17
C GLU A 377 14.92 -13.66 19.36
N THR A 378 15.66 -13.92 18.28
CA THR A 378 17.12 -14.04 18.31
C THR A 378 17.82 -12.69 18.35
N LYS A 379 17.16 -11.61 17.91
CA LYS A 379 17.70 -10.25 17.92
C LYS A 379 17.49 -9.57 19.27
N LEU A 380 16.32 -9.78 19.87
CA LEU A 380 15.95 -9.17 21.14
C LEU A 380 15.05 -10.11 21.94
N ILE A 381 15.49 -10.47 23.15
CA ILE A 381 14.81 -11.43 24.04
C ILE A 381 13.41 -10.98 24.48
N ALA A 382 13.11 -9.68 24.39
CA ALA A 382 11.78 -9.14 24.65
C ALA A 382 10.72 -9.72 23.67
N PHE A 383 11.10 -10.05 22.43
CA PHE A 383 10.21 -10.76 21.51
C PHE A 383 9.94 -12.20 21.96
N SER A 384 10.92 -12.92 22.51
CA SER A 384 10.70 -14.24 23.14
C SER A 384 9.67 -14.12 24.26
N ASN A 385 9.83 -13.11 25.12
CA ASN A 385 8.91 -12.88 26.24
C ASN A 385 7.50 -12.58 25.77
N LEU A 386 7.32 -11.70 24.78
CA LEU A 386 6.01 -11.38 24.23
C LEU A 386 5.37 -12.60 23.57
N LYS A 387 6.13 -13.35 22.76
CA LYS A 387 5.68 -14.61 22.13
C LYS A 387 5.11 -15.59 23.17
N PHE A 388 5.89 -15.91 24.19
CA PHE A 388 5.46 -16.87 25.23
C PHE A 388 4.32 -16.34 26.09
N THR A 389 4.22 -15.03 26.29
CA THR A 389 3.07 -14.43 27.00
C THR A 389 1.78 -14.59 26.20
N ILE A 390 1.80 -14.31 24.89
CA ILE A 390 0.65 -14.52 23.99
C ILE A 390 0.26 -16.01 23.98
N ILE A 391 1.22 -16.89 23.75
CA ILE A 391 1.01 -18.35 23.74
C ILE A 391 0.42 -18.82 25.07
N GLY A 392 0.96 -18.36 26.20
CA GLY A 392 0.43 -18.70 27.51
C GLY A 392 -1.02 -18.30 27.69
N HIS A 393 -1.42 -17.10 27.26
CA HIS A 393 -2.82 -16.69 27.33
C HIS A 393 -3.73 -17.49 26.40
N LEU A 394 -3.25 -17.89 25.21
CA LEU A 394 -4.02 -18.75 24.30
C LEU A 394 -4.22 -20.16 24.88
N LEU A 395 -3.16 -20.76 25.44
CA LEU A 395 -3.22 -22.11 26.02
C LEU A 395 -4.04 -22.18 27.30
N ASN A 396 -4.04 -21.11 28.11
CA ASN A 396 -4.91 -21.00 29.30
C ASN A 396 -6.36 -20.60 28.96
N GLY A 397 -6.62 -20.18 27.72
CA GLY A 397 -7.97 -19.88 27.24
C GLY A 397 -8.74 -21.15 26.84
N ASP A 398 -9.82 -20.97 26.08
CA ASP A 398 -10.58 -22.09 25.54
C ASP A 398 -9.90 -22.67 24.29
N LEU A 399 -8.87 -23.49 24.51
CA LEU A 399 -8.09 -24.12 23.43
C LEU A 399 -8.95 -25.05 22.56
N ASN A 400 -9.97 -25.70 23.13
CA ASN A 400 -10.90 -26.55 22.39
C ASN A 400 -11.75 -25.73 21.41
N LYS A 401 -12.24 -24.56 21.83
CA LYS A 401 -12.92 -23.60 20.94
C LYS A 401 -12.01 -23.18 19.79
N LEU A 402 -10.74 -22.88 20.06
CA LEU A 402 -9.80 -22.44 19.01
C LEU A 402 -9.50 -23.56 18.00
N ILE A 403 -9.16 -24.76 18.46
CA ILE A 403 -8.81 -25.90 17.61
C ILE A 403 -9.94 -26.25 16.63
N ASN A 404 -11.20 -26.15 17.09
CA ASN A 404 -12.36 -26.54 16.30
C ASN A 404 -13.03 -25.39 15.54
N ASN A 405 -12.54 -24.15 15.67
CA ASN A 405 -13.06 -23.00 14.96
C ASN A 405 -12.46 -22.86 13.54
N ALA A 406 -13.25 -22.36 12.58
CA ALA A 406 -12.85 -22.18 11.18
C ALA A 406 -11.65 -21.22 10.97
N TYR A 407 -11.41 -20.27 11.88
CA TYR A 407 -10.28 -19.34 11.86
C TYR A 407 -9.28 -19.63 12.99
N GLY A 408 -9.78 -19.92 14.20
CA GLY A 408 -8.93 -20.20 15.37
C GLY A 408 -7.97 -21.37 15.18
N ASN A 409 -8.31 -22.35 14.35
CA ASN A 409 -7.42 -23.48 14.05
C ASN A 409 -6.11 -23.03 13.38
N TYR A 410 -6.11 -21.94 12.61
CA TYR A 410 -4.89 -21.40 11.99
C TYR A 410 -3.98 -20.78 13.05
N VAL A 411 -4.55 -20.00 13.98
CA VAL A 411 -3.82 -19.44 15.13
C VAL A 411 -3.15 -20.54 15.96
N VAL A 412 -3.84 -21.66 16.22
CA VAL A 412 -3.28 -22.80 16.95
C VAL A 412 -2.17 -23.48 16.16
N GLN A 413 -2.34 -23.67 14.85
CA GLN A 413 -1.26 -24.21 14.00
C GLN A 413 -0.02 -23.33 14.03
N THR A 414 -0.17 -22.01 13.90
CA THR A 414 0.93 -21.05 14.02
C THR A 414 1.60 -21.15 15.37
N LEU A 415 0.82 -21.15 16.46
CA LEU A 415 1.33 -21.31 17.83
C LEU A 415 2.21 -22.57 17.94
N THR A 416 1.72 -23.71 17.44
CA THR A 416 2.45 -24.98 17.48
C THR A 416 3.76 -24.94 16.69
N ASP A 417 3.78 -24.23 15.55
CA ASP A 417 4.96 -24.08 14.69
C ASP A 417 6.08 -23.24 15.30
N ILE A 418 5.72 -22.27 16.14
CA ILE A 418 6.67 -21.28 16.67
C ILE A 418 7.05 -21.50 18.14
N LEU A 419 6.56 -22.57 18.77
CA LEU A 419 6.77 -22.83 20.21
C LEU A 419 8.23 -22.64 20.61
N ILE A 420 9.15 -23.41 20.00
CA ILE A 420 10.57 -23.40 20.34
C ILE A 420 11.38 -23.16 19.08
N ASN A 421 12.22 -22.13 19.10
CA ASN A 421 13.21 -21.86 18.07
C ASN A 421 14.58 -22.32 18.54
N THR A 422 15.16 -23.27 17.82
CA THR A 422 16.47 -23.84 18.17
C THR A 422 17.62 -22.85 18.06
N LYS A 423 17.42 -21.72 17.36
CA LYS A 423 18.42 -20.65 17.21
C LYS A 423 18.32 -19.59 18.31
N ALA A 424 17.27 -19.62 19.12
CA ALA A 424 17.04 -18.63 20.17
C ALA A 424 17.54 -19.13 21.53
N GLN A 425 18.10 -18.22 22.33
CA GLN A 425 18.50 -18.52 23.70
C GLN A 425 17.36 -18.21 24.66
N TYR A 426 16.86 -19.26 25.32
CA TYR A 426 15.78 -19.15 26.31
C TYR A 426 16.26 -19.27 27.77
N PHE A 427 17.56 -19.41 27.97
CA PHE A 427 18.21 -19.48 29.28
C PHE A 427 18.98 -18.18 29.55
N ILE A 428 18.67 -17.52 30.66
CA ILE A 428 19.33 -16.32 31.15
C ILE A 428 20.35 -16.73 32.21
N GLU A 429 21.58 -16.25 32.06
CA GLU A 429 22.62 -16.45 33.06
C GLU A 429 22.37 -15.60 34.31
N LEU A 430 22.58 -16.20 35.48
CA LEU A 430 22.42 -15.52 36.76
C LEU A 430 23.74 -14.87 37.21
N PRO A 431 23.69 -13.72 37.91
CA PRO A 431 24.90 -13.03 38.39
C PRO A 431 25.83 -13.86 39.29
N ARG A 432 25.32 -14.93 39.93
CA ARG A 432 26.06 -15.80 40.84
C ARG A 432 26.42 -17.16 40.23
N GLY A 433 26.34 -17.29 38.90
CA GLY A 433 26.46 -18.55 38.20
C GLY A 433 25.13 -19.31 38.13
N GLY A 434 25.00 -20.17 37.11
CA GLY A 434 23.77 -20.91 36.80
C GLY A 434 22.90 -20.22 35.75
N GLN A 435 21.87 -20.94 35.29
CA GLN A 435 20.97 -20.48 34.22
C GLN A 435 19.51 -20.67 34.65
N ASN A 436 18.69 -19.66 34.35
CA ASN A 436 17.23 -19.73 34.50
C ASN A 436 16.57 -19.67 33.13
N ILE A 437 15.57 -20.53 32.92
CA ILE A 437 14.72 -20.40 31.74
C ILE A 437 13.88 -19.11 31.83
N LEU A 438 13.55 -18.52 30.68
CA LEU A 438 12.71 -17.33 30.61
C LEU A 438 11.43 -17.49 31.46
N PRO A 439 11.06 -16.51 32.31
CA PRO A 439 9.87 -16.62 33.15
C PRO A 439 8.57 -16.85 32.37
N SER A 440 8.46 -16.22 31.20
CA SER A 440 7.33 -16.37 30.28
C SER A 440 7.22 -17.81 29.74
N LEU A 441 8.34 -18.43 29.38
CA LEU A 441 8.41 -19.83 28.98
C LEU A 441 8.19 -20.79 30.15
N ARG A 442 8.71 -20.48 31.35
CA ARG A 442 8.53 -21.32 32.53
C ARG A 442 7.07 -21.58 32.85
N LYS A 443 6.19 -20.59 32.64
CA LYS A 443 4.74 -20.72 32.85
C LYS A 443 4.09 -21.78 31.95
N LEU A 444 4.72 -22.16 30.85
CA LEU A 444 4.20 -23.15 29.90
C LEU A 444 4.63 -24.58 30.25
N LEU A 445 5.51 -24.75 31.24
CA LEU A 445 6.12 -26.02 31.62
C LEU A 445 5.64 -26.44 33.01
N ASP A 446 5.94 -27.68 33.40
CA ASP A 446 5.68 -28.18 34.75
C ASP A 446 6.78 -27.77 35.74
N ASN A 447 6.53 -28.00 37.03
CA ASN A 447 7.46 -27.58 38.08
C ASN A 447 8.79 -28.34 38.02
N ASP A 448 8.78 -29.58 37.55
CA ASP A 448 9.89 -30.53 37.42
C ASP A 448 10.44 -30.63 35.98
N PHE A 449 10.16 -29.66 35.12
CA PHE A 449 10.55 -29.66 33.69
C PHE A 449 12.03 -29.96 33.41
N GLN A 450 12.92 -29.66 34.36
CA GLN A 450 14.37 -29.90 34.25
C GLN A 450 14.74 -31.39 34.33
N SER A 451 13.92 -32.20 34.99
CA SER A 451 14.13 -33.65 35.14
C SER A 451 13.56 -34.45 33.97
N SER A 452 12.78 -33.82 33.09
CA SER A 452 12.15 -34.49 31.96
C SER A 452 13.17 -34.75 30.83
N PRO A 453 13.19 -35.98 30.26
CA PRO A 453 14.03 -36.29 29.10
C PRO A 453 13.50 -35.68 27.79
N ASP A 454 12.28 -35.16 27.79
CA ASP A 454 11.63 -34.60 26.62
C ASP A 454 12.15 -33.19 26.31
N THR A 455 12.16 -32.83 25.03
CA THR A 455 12.44 -31.44 24.62
C THR A 455 11.38 -30.49 25.17
N LEU A 456 11.73 -29.21 25.37
CA LEU A 456 10.78 -28.19 25.86
C LEU A 456 9.49 -28.15 25.02
N GLN A 457 9.59 -28.33 23.70
CA GLN A 457 8.43 -28.35 22.82
C GLN A 457 7.51 -29.54 23.10
N VAL A 458 8.08 -30.73 23.28
CA VAL A 458 7.31 -31.95 23.63
C VAL A 458 6.65 -31.80 24.99
N GLN A 459 7.36 -31.25 25.98
CA GLN A 459 6.79 -31.00 27.31
C GLN A 459 5.58 -30.07 27.25
N ILE A 460 5.67 -28.94 26.52
CA ILE A 460 4.55 -28.01 26.33
C ILE A 460 3.38 -28.72 25.62
N VAL A 461 3.66 -29.45 24.55
CA VAL A 461 2.60 -30.13 23.78
C VAL A 461 1.89 -31.19 24.62
N LYS A 462 2.62 -32.02 25.38
CA LYS A 462 2.01 -33.01 26.29
C LYS A 462 1.10 -32.32 27.31
N LYS A 463 1.60 -31.29 27.98
CA LYS A 463 0.86 -30.57 29.03
C LYS A 463 -0.45 -29.97 28.53
N TRP A 464 -0.43 -29.31 27.37
CA TRP A 464 -1.55 -28.45 26.96
C TRP A 464 -2.50 -29.10 25.95
N PHE A 465 -2.05 -30.10 25.18
CA PHE A 465 -2.84 -30.64 24.07
C PHE A 465 -3.35 -32.08 24.29
N GLN A 466 -2.89 -32.80 25.32
CA GLN A 466 -3.25 -34.21 25.55
C GLN A 466 -4.77 -34.44 25.71
N ASP A 467 -5.48 -33.47 26.29
CA ASP A 467 -6.91 -33.58 26.63
C ASP A 467 -7.81 -32.78 25.67
N CYS A 468 -7.26 -32.28 24.55
CA CYS A 468 -8.04 -31.53 23.56
C CYS A 468 -9.01 -32.45 22.81
N LYS A 469 -10.28 -32.04 22.75
CA LYS A 469 -11.34 -32.71 21.99
C LYS A 469 -11.33 -32.18 20.57
N ILE A 470 -11.07 -33.05 19.60
CA ILE A 470 -10.93 -32.68 18.20
C ILE A 470 -12.08 -33.28 17.40
N ASP A 471 -13.07 -32.43 17.16
CA ASP A 471 -14.34 -32.84 16.58
C ASP A 471 -14.50 -32.31 15.14
N SER A 472 -13.59 -31.43 14.69
CA SER A 472 -13.61 -30.81 13.36
C SER A 472 -12.59 -31.41 12.39
N THR A 473 -12.85 -31.28 11.08
CA THR A 473 -11.88 -31.65 10.03
C THR A 473 -10.61 -30.79 10.07
N PHE A 474 -10.72 -29.54 10.52
CA PHE A 474 -9.59 -28.63 10.69
C PHE A 474 -8.66 -29.10 11.82
N GLY A 475 -9.24 -29.47 12.98
CA GLY A 475 -8.47 -29.92 14.13
C GLY A 475 -7.69 -31.21 13.88
N LYS A 476 -8.10 -32.06 12.92
CA LYS A 476 -7.30 -33.24 12.53
C LYS A 476 -5.90 -32.90 12.01
N LYS A 477 -5.72 -31.74 11.36
CA LYS A 477 -4.38 -31.26 10.94
C LYS A 477 -3.52 -30.90 12.15
N ILE A 478 -4.11 -30.25 13.15
CA ILE A 478 -3.44 -29.92 14.41
C ILE A 478 -3.04 -31.21 15.14
N GLN A 479 -3.93 -32.20 15.23
CA GLN A 479 -3.62 -33.51 15.82
C GLN A 479 -2.44 -34.18 15.12
N SER A 480 -2.41 -34.17 13.78
CA SER A 480 -1.31 -34.75 13.01
C SER A 480 0.03 -34.05 13.33
N LYS A 481 0.01 -32.73 13.50
CA LYS A 481 1.21 -31.94 13.85
C LYS A 481 1.66 -32.25 15.28
N ILE A 482 0.73 -32.29 16.24
CA ILE A 482 1.00 -32.71 17.62
C ILE A 482 1.63 -34.10 17.66
N ASN A 483 1.05 -35.07 16.96
CA ASN A 483 1.57 -36.44 16.89
C ASN A 483 2.98 -36.49 16.29
N THR A 484 3.28 -35.63 15.32
CA THR A 484 4.62 -35.51 14.73
C THR A 484 5.63 -34.97 15.75
N ILE A 485 5.26 -33.96 16.53
CA ILE A 485 6.10 -33.43 17.62
C ILE A 485 6.35 -34.50 18.69
N LEU A 486 5.31 -35.20 19.12
CA LEU A 486 5.40 -36.25 20.13
C LEU A 486 6.23 -37.46 19.66
N SER A 487 6.08 -37.87 18.40
CA SER A 487 6.81 -39.01 17.82
C SER A 487 8.26 -38.68 17.42
N GLY A 488 8.56 -37.40 17.13
CA GLY A 488 9.92 -36.92 16.88
C GLY A 488 10.88 -37.19 18.06
N SER A 489 10.36 -37.31 19.28
CA SER A 489 11.12 -37.70 20.48
C SER A 489 11.61 -39.16 20.44
N VAL A 490 10.96 -40.04 19.68
CA VAL A 490 11.28 -41.48 19.63
C VAL A 490 12.50 -41.77 18.74
N ARG A 491 12.75 -40.95 17.71
CA ARG A 491 13.87 -41.17 16.77
C ARG A 491 15.24 -40.76 17.31
N THR A 492 15.30 -39.87 18.30
CA THR A 492 16.57 -39.45 18.91
C THR A 492 17.08 -40.41 19.97
N TYR A 493 16.19 -41.16 20.64
CA TYR A 493 16.59 -42.17 21.64
C TYR A 493 17.12 -43.48 21.03
N HIS A 494 16.68 -43.86 19.82
CA HIS A 494 17.12 -45.11 19.19
C HIS A 494 18.42 -45.00 18.37
N ARG A 495 19.05 -43.82 18.28
CA ARG A 495 20.29 -43.64 17.50
C ARG A 495 21.58 -43.66 18.32
N LYS A 496 21.52 -44.05 19.60
CA LYS A 496 22.69 -44.13 20.50
C LYS A 496 22.93 -45.49 21.16
N SER A 497 22.36 -46.59 20.67
CA SER A 497 22.56 -47.94 21.25
C SER A 497 22.96 -49.04 20.27
N HIS A 498 23.41 -48.72 19.07
CA HIS A 498 24.03 -49.68 18.15
C HIS A 498 25.20 -49.01 17.44
N ASP A 499 26.37 -49.03 18.07
CA ASP A 499 27.70 -49.05 17.43
C ASP A 499 28.76 -48.99 18.53
N ALA A 500 28.89 -50.07 19.30
CA ALA A 500 30.04 -50.31 20.18
C ALA A 500 30.13 -51.79 20.60
N SER A 501 30.23 -52.72 19.65
CA SER A 501 30.77 -54.06 19.92
C SER A 501 30.86 -54.91 18.64
N SER A 502 31.96 -54.79 17.89
CA SER A 502 32.58 -55.91 17.17
C SER A 502 33.71 -55.44 16.27
N SER A 503 34.95 -55.58 16.74
CA SER A 503 36.09 -56.08 15.95
C SER A 503 37.36 -55.97 16.79
N SER A 504 37.65 -57.08 17.48
CA SER A 504 38.99 -57.60 17.70
C SER A 504 39.69 -57.91 16.38
#